data_AF-A0AAN2DDA5-F1
#
_entry.id   AF-A0AAN2DDA5-F1
#
_cell.length_a   1.000
_cell.length_b   1.000
_cell.length_c   1.000
_cell.angle_alpha   90.00
_cell.angle_beta   90.00
_cell.angle_gamma   90.00
#
_symmetry.space_group_name_H-M   'P 1'
#
loop_
_entity.id
_entity.type
_entity.pdbx_description
1 polymer ?
#
loop_
_entity_poly.entity_id
_entity_poly.type
_entity_poly.pdbx_seq_one_letter_code
_entity_poly.pdbx_strand_id
1 'polypeptide(L)'
;MQTIKCPAANVGTTDKAGQGRLRPALMGKEMQGLFFETDNGVRYVLRALVVLLGFWTAWRTGRSVADGWGDYTRVVIYTLALGLVMRFLHHALFNGPFINGFYYVFDVVLLLVFSSIGFRMRRTSQMVNNYYWLYDRTSAFSYKKKD
;
A
#
# COMPACT_ATOMS: atom_id res chain seq x y z
N MET A 1 85.55 24.81 33.51
CA MET A 1 84.88 25.69 32.53
C MET A 1 84.44 24.79 31.37
N GLN A 2 83.12 24.64 31.19
CA GLN A 2 82.39 23.93 30.10
C GLN A 2 82.62 22.40 29.96
N THR A 3 81.67 21.54 30.40
CA THR A 3 80.44 21.06 29.71
C THR A 3 80.78 20.08 28.57
N ILE A 4 80.13 18.93 28.33
CA ILE A 4 78.71 18.69 28.07
C ILE A 4 78.42 17.18 28.23
N LYS A 5 77.23 16.91 28.77
CA LYS A 5 76.59 15.62 29.02
C LYS A 5 76.17 14.95 27.70
N CYS A 6 76.66 13.74 27.43
CA CYS A 6 76.00 12.83 26.47
C CYS A 6 74.77 12.20 27.14
N PRO A 7 73.69 11.97 26.38
CA PRO A 7 73.21 10.59 26.33
C PRO A 7 72.69 10.14 24.95
N ALA A 8 73.08 8.92 24.63
CA ALA A 8 72.35 7.82 23.99
C ALA A 8 71.47 8.06 22.75
N ALA A 9 71.83 7.30 21.71
CA ALA A 9 71.11 7.11 20.47
C ALA A 9 69.83 6.25 20.61
N ASN A 10 68.79 6.70 19.91
CA ASN A 10 67.87 5.98 19.00
C ASN A 10 67.11 4.73 19.45
N VAL A 11 65.77 4.77 19.28
CA VAL A 11 64.80 3.79 18.72
C VAL A 11 63.44 4.53 18.85
N GLY A 12 62.66 4.93 17.84
CA GLY A 12 62.44 4.47 16.48
C GLY A 12 61.08 3.77 16.43
N THR A 13 59.97 4.47 16.11
CA THR A 13 58.77 3.90 15.46
C THR A 13 57.68 4.96 15.23
N THR A 14 57.23 5.06 13.96
CA THR A 14 55.84 5.27 13.48
C THR A 14 55.11 6.57 13.86
N ASP A 15 54.34 7.25 13.01
CA ASP A 15 54.04 7.13 11.59
C ASP A 15 53.18 8.37 11.25
N LYS A 16 53.24 8.77 9.98
CA LYS A 16 52.19 9.39 9.14
C LYS A 16 51.23 10.38 9.83
N ALA A 17 51.38 11.67 9.54
CA ALA A 17 50.72 12.34 8.42
C ALA A 17 49.26 12.74 8.68
N GLY A 18 49.00 14.04 8.52
CA GLY A 18 47.74 14.52 7.94
C GLY A 18 46.54 14.51 8.87
N GLN A 19 46.54 15.41 9.86
CA GLN A 19 45.31 15.94 10.46
C GLN A 19 44.49 16.61 9.35
N GLY A 20 43.67 15.82 8.67
CA GLY A 20 42.91 16.18 7.50
C GLY A 20 41.84 17.23 7.78
N ARG A 21 41.91 18.32 7.01
CA ARG A 21 40.86 18.77 6.09
C ARG A 21 39.43 18.62 6.65
N LEU A 22 38.89 19.77 7.07
CA LEU A 22 37.47 20.14 7.10
C LEU A 22 36.57 19.09 6.46
N ARG A 23 35.69 18.50 7.26
CA ARG A 23 34.72 17.48 6.86
C ARG A 23 33.46 18.18 6.33
N PRO A 24 33.19 18.28 5.01
CA PRO A 24 31.89 18.73 4.49
C PRO A 24 30.87 17.57 4.50
N ALA A 25 30.80 16.81 5.60
CA ALA A 25 30.02 15.57 5.67
C ALA A 25 28.96 15.59 6.79
N LEU A 26 28.73 16.73 7.45
CA LEU A 26 27.79 16.86 8.58
C LEU A 26 26.56 17.72 8.26
N MET A 27 26.30 18.05 7.00
CA MET A 27 25.14 18.86 6.58
C MET A 27 24.25 18.10 5.60
N GLY A 28 23.95 16.84 5.92
CA GLY A 28 23.07 16.01 5.09
C GLY A 28 22.45 14.80 5.80
N LYS A 29 22.74 14.59 7.09
CA LYS A 29 22.31 13.39 7.83
C LYS A 29 21.23 13.62 8.88
N GLU A 30 20.81 14.87 9.10
CA GLU A 30 19.91 15.22 10.21
C GLU A 30 18.42 15.28 9.82
N MET A 31 18.03 14.94 8.58
CA MET A 31 16.61 14.99 8.14
C MET A 31 15.97 13.63 7.85
N GLN A 32 16.62 12.53 8.24
CA GLN A 32 16.05 11.17 8.14
C GLN A 32 15.85 10.49 9.51
N GLY A 33 16.12 11.18 10.61
CA GLY A 33 15.88 10.68 11.98
C GLY A 33 14.53 11.08 12.58
N LEU A 34 13.79 12.05 12.00
CA LEU A 34 12.55 12.57 12.60
C LEU A 34 11.28 11.82 12.16
N PHE A 35 11.28 11.20 10.97
CA PHE A 35 10.09 10.55 10.41
C PHE A 35 10.01 9.03 10.68
N PHE A 36 11.04 8.44 11.30
CA PHE A 36 11.18 6.97 11.41
C PHE A 36 11.32 6.43 12.85
N GLU A 37 11.29 7.30 13.86
CA GLU A 37 11.38 6.90 15.28
C GLU A 37 10.07 6.31 15.84
N THR A 38 9.19 5.74 15.00
CA THR A 38 7.92 5.11 15.44
C THR A 38 7.61 3.88 14.60
N ASP A 39 8.18 2.74 15.02
CA ASP A 39 8.04 1.39 14.44
C ASP A 39 6.55 0.96 14.26
N ASN A 40 5.63 1.52 15.06
CA ASN A 40 4.21 1.17 15.01
C ASN A 40 3.41 1.97 13.96
N GLY A 41 3.76 3.24 13.73
CA GLY A 41 2.98 4.15 12.88
C GLY A 41 3.04 3.76 11.41
N VAL A 42 4.25 3.46 10.93
CA VAL A 42 4.48 3.01 9.54
C VAL A 42 3.70 1.74 9.24
N ARG A 43 3.66 0.77 10.18
CA ARG A 43 2.88 -0.47 10.01
C ARG A 43 1.38 -0.19 9.85
N TYR A 44 0.81 0.71 10.65
CA TYR A 44 -0.60 1.08 10.52
C TYR A 44 -0.90 1.80 9.20
N VAL A 45 -0.01 2.71 8.76
CA VAL A 45 -0.16 3.41 7.49
C VAL A 45 -0.10 2.43 6.32
N LEU A 46 0.88 1.52 6.30
CA LEU A 46 0.97 0.47 5.28
C LEU A 46 -0.28 -0.41 5.26
N ARG A 47 -0.81 -0.77 6.44
CA ARG A 47 -2.02 -1.58 6.54
C ARG A 47 -3.23 -0.84 5.99
N ALA A 48 -3.38 0.44 6.33
CA ALA A 48 -4.44 1.28 5.78
C ALA A 48 -4.33 1.40 4.25
N LEU A 49 -3.12 1.59 3.71
CA LEU A 49 -2.88 1.63 2.27
C LEU A 49 -3.26 0.32 1.58
N VAL A 50 -2.87 -0.83 2.13
CA VAL A 50 -3.26 -2.14 1.61
C VAL A 50 -4.78 -2.29 1.58
N VAL A 51 -5.48 -1.93 2.66
CA VAL A 51 -6.94 -2.00 2.75
C VAL A 51 -7.61 -1.06 1.73
N LEU A 52 -7.13 0.18 1.59
CA LEU A 52 -7.63 1.14 0.60
C LEU A 52 -7.45 0.62 -0.84
N LEU A 53 -6.28 0.05 -1.15
CA LEU A 53 -6.03 -0.61 -2.43
C LEU A 53 -6.94 -1.80 -2.64
N GLY A 54 -7.22 -2.58 -1.58
CA GLY A 54 -8.20 -3.66 -1.59
C GLY A 54 -9.60 -3.17 -1.97
N PHE A 55 -10.06 -2.06 -1.39
CA PHE A 55 -11.37 -1.48 -1.72
C PHE A 55 -11.43 -0.96 -3.14
N TRP A 56 -10.36 -0.29 -3.59
CA TRP A 56 -10.25 0.20 -4.96
C TRP A 56 -10.30 -0.95 -5.98
N THR A 57 -9.52 -2.00 -5.74
CA THR A 57 -9.47 -3.19 -6.61
C THR A 57 -10.78 -3.97 -6.58
N ALA A 58 -11.46 -4.08 -5.45
CA ALA A 58 -12.78 -4.70 -5.35
C ALA A 58 -13.81 -3.95 -6.20
N TRP A 59 -13.88 -2.63 -6.04
CA TRP A 59 -14.78 -1.79 -6.83
C TRP A 59 -14.48 -1.87 -8.34
N ARG A 60 -13.21 -1.87 -8.74
CA ARG A 60 -12.78 -2.04 -10.14
C ARG A 60 -13.10 -3.43 -10.69
N THR A 61 -12.95 -4.48 -9.89
CA THR A 61 -13.31 -5.85 -10.26
C THR A 61 -14.80 -5.96 -10.57
N GLY A 62 -15.67 -5.49 -9.67
CA GLY A 62 -17.12 -5.50 -9.90
C GLY A 62 -17.54 -4.71 -11.15
N ARG A 63 -16.89 -3.55 -11.38
CA ARG A 63 -17.09 -2.76 -12.60
C ARG A 63 -16.67 -3.49 -13.87
N SER A 64 -15.54 -4.20 -13.86
CA SER A 64 -15.04 -4.97 -15.00
C SER A 64 -15.95 -6.13 -15.38
N VAL A 65 -16.56 -6.82 -14.39
CA VAL A 65 -17.51 -7.90 -14.66
C VAL A 65 -18.78 -7.34 -15.32
N ALA A 66 -19.26 -6.19 -14.83
CA ALA A 66 -20.39 -5.52 -15.45
C ALA A 66 -20.07 -5.13 -16.90
N ASP A 67 -18.88 -4.60 -17.19
CA ASP A 67 -18.41 -4.26 -18.54
C ASP A 67 -18.54 -5.41 -19.55
N GLY A 68 -18.27 -6.64 -19.12
CA GLY A 68 -18.45 -7.84 -19.95
C GLY A 68 -19.89 -8.38 -20.01
N TRP A 69 -20.89 -7.62 -19.58
CA TRP A 69 -22.27 -8.09 -19.39
C TRP A 69 -22.40 -9.34 -18.51
N GLY A 70 -21.42 -9.57 -17.64
CA GLY A 70 -21.32 -10.78 -16.83
C GLY A 70 -22.39 -10.89 -15.75
N ASP A 71 -22.67 -12.13 -15.35
CA ASP A 71 -23.60 -12.44 -14.27
C ASP A 71 -23.03 -12.04 -12.89
N TYR A 72 -23.93 -11.80 -11.93
CA TYR A 72 -23.58 -11.44 -10.55
C TYR A 72 -22.75 -12.54 -9.85
N THR A 73 -22.97 -13.81 -10.21
CA THR A 73 -22.20 -14.94 -9.64
C THR A 73 -20.70 -14.78 -9.89
N ARG A 74 -20.29 -14.23 -11.06
CA ARG A 74 -18.87 -13.98 -11.36
C ARG A 74 -18.28 -12.91 -10.45
N VAL A 75 -19.07 -11.89 -10.07
CA VAL A 75 -18.64 -10.86 -9.12
C VAL A 75 -18.32 -11.49 -7.77
N VAL A 76 -19.22 -12.34 -7.27
CA VAL A 76 -19.04 -13.04 -5.99
C VAL A 76 -17.79 -13.91 -6.00
N ILE A 77 -17.61 -14.74 -7.04
CA ILE A 77 -16.45 -15.63 -7.17
C ILE A 77 -15.14 -14.83 -7.19
N TYR A 78 -15.07 -13.76 -7.99
CA TYR A 78 -13.86 -12.92 -8.06
C TYR A 78 -13.61 -12.17 -6.77
N THR A 79 -14.64 -11.73 -6.06
CA THR A 79 -14.46 -11.09 -4.75
C THR A 79 -13.97 -12.08 -3.69
N LEU A 80 -14.41 -13.33 -3.71
CA LEU A 80 -13.87 -14.38 -2.83
C LEU A 80 -12.38 -14.63 -3.09
N ALA A 81 -11.99 -14.74 -4.37
CA ALA A 81 -10.59 -14.87 -4.75
C ALA A 81 -9.76 -13.63 -4.33
N LEU A 82 -10.31 -12.43 -4.50
CA LEU A 82 -9.68 -11.19 -4.08
C LEU A 82 -9.49 -11.13 -2.55
N GLY A 83 -10.49 -11.57 -1.77
CA GLY A 83 -10.38 -11.69 -0.32
C GLY A 83 -9.26 -12.63 0.13
N LEU A 84 -9.06 -13.74 -0.59
CA LEU A 84 -7.94 -14.65 -0.35
C LEU A 84 -6.59 -13.98 -0.61
N VAL A 85 -6.46 -13.24 -1.72
CA VAL A 85 -5.24 -12.48 -2.05
C VAL A 85 -4.96 -11.40 -1.01
N MET A 86 -5.98 -10.65 -0.59
CA MET A 86 -5.86 -9.64 0.46
C MET A 86 -5.42 -10.24 1.79
N ARG A 87 -5.92 -11.43 2.13
CA ARG A 87 -5.52 -12.16 3.34
C ARG A 87 -4.06 -12.61 3.26
N PHE A 88 -3.66 -13.16 2.12
CA PHE A 88 -2.27 -13.52 1.86
C PHE A 88 -1.34 -12.33 2.01
N LEU A 89 -1.71 -11.16 1.46
CA LEU A 89 -0.90 -9.96 1.53
C LEU A 89 -0.76 -9.43 2.98
N HIS A 90 -1.84 -9.49 3.76
CA HIS A 90 -1.79 -9.12 5.19
C HIS A 90 -0.89 -10.05 6.00
N HIS A 91 -0.95 -11.36 5.73
CA HIS A 91 -0.07 -12.31 6.39
C HIS A 91 1.39 -12.06 6.02
N ALA A 92 1.70 -11.92 4.73
CA ALA A 92 3.06 -11.76 4.23
C ALA A 92 3.71 -10.46 4.71
N LEU A 93 2.96 -9.35 4.77
CA LEU A 93 3.50 -8.03 5.07
C LEU A 93 3.57 -7.71 6.56
N PHE A 94 2.66 -8.26 7.36
CA PHE A 94 2.55 -7.94 8.80
C PHE A 94 2.78 -9.12 9.73
N ASN A 95 3.10 -10.31 9.18
CA ASN A 95 3.36 -11.53 9.93
C ASN A 95 2.22 -11.89 10.90
N GLY A 96 0.98 -11.57 10.53
CA GLY A 96 -0.22 -11.76 11.36
C GLY A 96 -0.78 -13.18 11.24
N PRO A 97 -1.57 -13.67 12.22
CA PRO A 97 -2.12 -15.04 12.18
C PRO A 97 -3.00 -15.27 10.94
N PHE A 98 -2.71 -16.35 10.20
CA PHE A 98 -3.35 -16.66 8.91
C PHE A 98 -4.85 -16.90 9.04
N ILE A 99 -5.29 -17.63 10.06
CA ILE A 99 -6.67 -18.12 10.21
C ILE A 99 -7.31 -17.50 11.45
N ASN A 100 -8.07 -16.44 11.24
CA ASN A 100 -9.15 -16.05 12.14
C ASN A 100 -10.37 -15.83 11.25
N GLY A 101 -11.32 -16.76 11.33
CA GLY A 101 -12.49 -16.80 10.45
C GLY A 101 -13.31 -15.52 10.48
N PHE A 102 -13.39 -14.86 11.64
CA PHE A 102 -14.15 -13.62 11.79
C PHE A 102 -13.58 -12.48 10.94
N TYR A 103 -12.27 -12.26 11.01
CA TYR A 103 -11.62 -11.22 10.19
C TYR A 103 -11.69 -11.53 8.69
N TYR A 104 -11.60 -12.80 8.32
CA TYR A 104 -11.74 -13.21 6.92
C TYR A 104 -13.15 -12.91 6.38
N VAL A 105 -14.20 -13.28 7.12
CA VAL A 105 -15.58 -13.00 6.72
C VAL A 105 -15.81 -11.50 6.63
N PHE A 106 -15.30 -10.72 7.58
CA PHE A 106 -15.45 -9.27 7.56
C PHE A 106 -14.78 -8.64 6.33
N ASP A 107 -13.55 -9.03 6.01
CA ASP A 107 -12.83 -8.56 4.82
C ASP A 107 -13.59 -8.90 3.53
N VAL A 108 -14.05 -10.15 3.39
CA VAL A 108 -14.80 -10.62 2.22
C VAL A 108 -16.12 -9.87 2.09
N VAL A 109 -16.89 -9.72 3.16
CA VAL A 109 -18.18 -9.01 3.14
C VAL A 109 -17.97 -7.57 2.71
N LEU A 110 -16.95 -6.91 3.26
CA LEU A 110 -16.69 -5.52 2.96
C LEU A 110 -16.23 -5.35 1.50
N LEU A 111 -15.35 -6.21 0.99
CA LEU A 111 -14.98 -6.24 -0.43
C LEU A 111 -16.20 -6.55 -1.32
N LEU A 112 -17.12 -7.41 -0.88
CA LEU A 112 -18.34 -7.77 -1.62
C LEU A 112 -19.27 -6.57 -1.76
N VAL A 113 -19.45 -5.79 -0.70
CA VAL A 113 -20.23 -4.54 -0.76
C VAL A 113 -19.63 -3.57 -1.78
N PHE A 114 -18.32 -3.32 -1.73
CA PHE A 114 -17.65 -2.41 -2.68
C PHE A 114 -17.71 -2.92 -4.13
N SER A 115 -17.49 -4.21 -4.34
CA SER A 115 -17.60 -4.85 -5.66
C SER A 115 -19.02 -4.76 -6.21
N SER A 116 -20.04 -5.00 -5.37
CA SER A 116 -21.46 -4.92 -5.73
C SER A 116 -21.87 -3.50 -6.11
N ILE A 117 -21.39 -2.49 -5.40
CA ILE A 117 -21.60 -1.07 -5.74
C ILE A 117 -21.02 -0.78 -7.13
N GLY A 118 -19.77 -1.21 -7.39
CA GLY A 118 -19.12 -1.04 -8.69
C GLY A 118 -19.88 -1.70 -9.83
N PHE A 119 -20.36 -2.92 -9.60
CA PHE A 119 -21.18 -3.67 -10.55
C PHE A 119 -22.51 -2.94 -10.85
N ARG A 120 -23.25 -2.53 -9.82
CA ARG A 120 -24.57 -1.92 -9.97
C ARG A 120 -24.52 -0.57 -10.68
N MET A 121 -23.58 0.30 -10.30
CA MET A 121 -23.39 1.60 -10.97
C MET A 121 -23.09 1.44 -12.46
N ARG A 122 -22.27 0.45 -12.79
CA ARG A 122 -21.88 0.22 -14.18
C ARG A 122 -23.01 -0.39 -15.01
N ARG A 123 -23.76 -1.33 -14.42
CA ARG A 123 -24.92 -1.94 -15.08
C ARG A 123 -26.00 -0.92 -15.45
N THR A 124 -26.29 0.01 -14.54
CA THR A 124 -27.23 1.12 -14.82
C THR A 124 -26.71 2.03 -15.94
N SER A 125 -25.41 2.35 -15.92
CA SER A 125 -24.80 3.16 -16.98
C SER A 125 -24.87 2.48 -18.35
N GLN A 126 -24.68 1.16 -18.40
CA GLN A 126 -24.80 0.40 -19.66
C GLN A 126 -26.22 0.39 -20.21
N MET A 127 -27.23 0.21 -19.35
CA MET A 127 -28.63 0.22 -19.77
C MET A 127 -29.01 1.57 -20.37
N VAL A 128 -28.67 2.67 -19.69
CA VAL A 128 -29.00 4.01 -20.18
C VAL A 128 -28.19 4.37 -21.44
N ASN A 129 -26.90 4.02 -21.51
CA ASN A 129 -26.08 4.42 -22.66
C ASN A 129 -26.37 3.60 -23.91
N ASN A 130 -26.55 2.28 -23.79
CA ASN A 130 -26.82 1.42 -24.95
C ASN A 130 -28.28 1.46 -25.38
N TYR A 131 -29.22 1.71 -24.45
CA TYR A 131 -30.65 1.75 -24.72
C TYR A 131 -31.23 3.14 -24.39
N TYR A 132 -30.52 4.19 -24.79
CA TYR A 132 -30.87 5.59 -24.46
C TYR A 132 -32.25 6.01 -24.99
N TRP A 133 -32.75 5.36 -26.04
CA TRP A 133 -34.08 5.61 -26.60
C TRP A 133 -35.21 4.98 -25.79
N LEU A 134 -34.91 3.96 -24.98
CA LEU A 134 -35.90 3.20 -24.20
C LEU A 134 -35.83 3.52 -22.71
N TYR A 135 -34.68 3.97 -22.20
CA TYR A 135 -34.45 4.20 -20.79
C TYR A 135 -33.77 5.54 -20.49
N ASP A 136 -34.30 6.25 -19.51
CA ASP A 136 -33.68 7.46 -18.94
C ASP A 136 -33.08 7.16 -17.55
N ARG A 137 -31.97 7.84 -17.22
CA ARG A 137 -31.30 7.70 -15.93
C ARG A 137 -32.07 8.45 -14.85
N THR A 138 -32.46 7.76 -13.78
CA THR A 138 -33.07 8.41 -12.61
C THR A 138 -32.07 8.62 -11.48
N SER A 139 -31.08 7.74 -11.32
CA SER A 139 -29.99 7.90 -10.35
C SER A 139 -28.74 7.13 -10.76
N ALA A 140 -27.66 7.22 -9.97
CA ALA A 140 -26.46 6.41 -10.20
C ALA A 140 -26.73 4.89 -10.15
N PHE A 141 -27.82 4.47 -9.51
CA PHE A 141 -28.18 3.07 -9.32
C PHE A 141 -29.48 2.65 -10.01
N SER A 142 -30.29 3.59 -10.51
CA SER A 142 -31.61 3.31 -11.09
C SER A 142 -31.81 3.99 -12.44
N TYR A 143 -32.67 3.39 -13.26
CA TYR A 143 -33.14 3.88 -14.56
C TYR A 143 -34.65 3.66 -14.67
N LYS A 144 -35.34 4.47 -15.46
CA LYS A 144 -36.78 4.36 -15.74
C LYS A 144 -36.98 4.16 -17.24
N LYS A 145 -38.03 3.45 -17.64
CA LYS A 145 -38.48 3.45 -19.04
C LYS A 145 -38.92 4.86 -19.44
N LYS A 146 -38.57 5.23 -20.66
CA LYS A 146 -39.06 6.44 -21.29
C LYS A 146 -40.52 6.20 -21.66
N ASP A 147 -41.41 7.05 -21.17
CA ASP A 147 -42.84 7.04 -21.51
C ASP A 147 -43.09 7.89 -22.76
#